data_AF-A0A415R868-F1
#
_entry.id   AF-A0A415R868-F1
#
_cell.length_a   1.000
_cell.length_b   1.000
_cell.length_c   1.000
_cell.angle_alpha   90.00
_cell.angle_beta   90.00
_cell.angle_gamma   90.00
#
_symmetry.space_group_name_H-M   'P 1'
#
loop_
_entity.id
_entity.type
_entity.pdbx_description
1 polymer ?
#
loop_
_entity_poly.entity_id
_entity_poly.type
_entity_poly.pdbx_seq_one_letter_code
_entity_poly.pdbx_strand_id
1 'polypeptide(L)'
;MHNPRLLAVGSSKLVAREIAGITRALLGGSLPLQIKLTSEIKAPSPDTFYICAITQEPFLRCVLPEKQLCVFDLHPTTRFFLDIARIPAGETVYVFNNLYPYTQLLIRECRELGIDKLDFRPLAFEEMPKDALMEELEKARWLIGVEPFVGKDLLLASPFREHLREDLTIIPGHRTASVASASHLLTGLAEYFQEHLKKEYWQLSSATPLSDSQQQEGLLTLARQTTGAIRLLQMASLEAIKQQIGTTAASPEEAISACDCSTAAADEIRQNIEDQFATLSYLTDRLRRLSVPQPD
;
A
#
# COMPACT_ATOMS: atom_id res chain seq x y z
N MET A 1 18.78 13.69 1.91
CA MET A 1 17.47 13.37 2.49
C MET A 1 17.61 12.12 3.34
N HIS A 2 17.32 12.22 4.64
CA HIS A 2 17.16 11.02 5.46
C HIS A 2 15.85 10.37 5.05
N ASN A 3 15.91 9.22 4.36
CA ASN A 3 14.71 8.54 3.89
C ASN A 3 14.08 7.79 5.06
N PRO A 4 12.74 7.84 5.20
CA PRO A 4 12.07 7.01 6.19
C PRO A 4 12.26 5.54 5.82
N ARG A 5 12.31 4.68 6.84
CA ARG A 5 12.35 3.24 6.68
C ARG A 5 10.92 2.72 6.57
N LEU A 6 10.64 1.92 5.54
CA LEU A 6 9.33 1.30 5.38
C LEU A 6 9.43 -0.20 5.64
N LEU A 7 8.53 -0.72 6.47
CA LEU A 7 8.39 -2.14 6.76
C LEU A 7 6.98 -2.59 6.40
N ALA A 8 6.84 -3.48 5.43
CA ALA A 8 5.60 -4.21 5.17
C ALA A 8 5.52 -5.42 6.11
N VAL A 9 4.51 -5.45 6.97
CA VAL A 9 4.38 -6.40 8.07
C VAL A 9 3.17 -7.30 7.85
N GLY A 10 3.39 -8.62 7.82
CA GLY A 10 2.32 -9.61 7.67
C GLY A 10 2.44 -10.76 8.66
N SER A 11 1.34 -11.50 8.87
CA SER A 11 1.34 -12.73 9.68
C SER A 11 2.21 -13.84 9.06
N SER A 12 2.34 -13.83 7.73
CA SER A 12 3.19 -14.73 6.96
C SER A 12 3.99 -13.96 5.92
N LYS A 13 4.98 -14.63 5.29
CA LYS A 13 5.76 -14.04 4.19
C LYS A 13 4.89 -13.69 2.99
N LEU A 14 3.82 -14.44 2.72
CA LEU A 14 2.89 -14.16 1.62
C LEU A 14 2.15 -12.84 1.86
N VAL A 15 1.58 -12.67 3.06
CA VAL A 15 0.87 -11.43 3.44
C VAL A 15 1.83 -10.23 3.44
N ALA A 16 3.03 -10.39 4.01
CA ALA A 16 4.02 -9.31 4.02
C ALA A 16 4.47 -8.91 2.60
N ARG A 17 4.59 -9.87 1.67
CA ARG A 17 4.91 -9.60 0.26
C ARG A 17 3.79 -8.89 -0.47
N GLU A 18 2.53 -9.26 -0.21
CA GLU A 18 1.37 -8.59 -0.80
C GLU A 18 1.31 -7.13 -0.36
N ILE A 19 1.38 -6.87 0.94
CA ILE A 19 1.42 -5.51 1.50
C ILE A 19 2.59 -4.74 0.87
N ALA A 20 3.76 -5.38 0.74
CA ALA A 20 4.90 -4.76 0.10
C ALA A 20 4.67 -4.43 -1.37
N GLY A 21 3.97 -5.28 -2.11
CA GLY A 21 3.57 -5.05 -3.50
C GLY A 21 2.68 -3.82 -3.62
N ILE A 22 1.64 -3.73 -2.78
CA ILE A 22 0.69 -2.61 -2.74
C ILE A 22 1.42 -1.31 -2.40
N THR A 23 2.26 -1.31 -1.35
CA THR A 23 3.06 -0.13 -0.97
C THR A 23 4.03 0.29 -2.07
N ARG A 24 4.71 -0.65 -2.75
CA ARG A 24 5.64 -0.32 -3.85
C ARG A 24 4.91 0.27 -5.04
N ALA A 25 3.78 -0.31 -5.42
CA ALA A 25 2.95 0.22 -6.47
C ALA A 25 2.51 1.64 -6.11
N LEU A 26 2.08 1.88 -4.87
CA LEU A 26 1.65 3.20 -4.39
C LEU A 26 2.77 4.25 -4.45
N LEU A 27 3.98 3.89 -4.03
CA LEU A 27 5.12 4.82 -3.91
C LEU A 27 6.04 4.85 -5.15
N GLY A 28 5.70 4.11 -6.20
CA GLY A 28 6.51 3.98 -7.42
C GLY A 28 7.91 3.39 -7.18
N GLY A 29 8.10 2.62 -6.11
CA GLY A 29 9.41 2.04 -5.75
C GLY A 29 10.46 3.04 -5.25
N SER A 30 10.10 4.30 -5.02
CA SER A 30 11.03 5.39 -4.69
C SER A 30 11.68 5.28 -3.30
N LEU A 31 11.06 4.52 -2.38
CA LEU A 31 11.52 4.36 -1.01
C LEU A 31 11.86 2.88 -0.72
N PRO A 32 12.95 2.62 0.02
CA PRO A 32 13.34 1.26 0.36
C PRO A 32 12.31 0.62 1.29
N LEU A 33 11.81 -0.55 0.89
CA LEU A 33 10.77 -1.29 1.60
C LEU A 33 11.26 -2.70 1.93
N GLN A 34 11.27 -3.04 3.21
CA GLN A 34 11.58 -4.38 3.70
C GLN A 34 10.31 -5.11 4.14
N ILE A 35 10.36 -6.44 4.12
CA ILE A 35 9.28 -7.28 4.64
C ILE A 35 9.64 -7.82 6.03
N LYS A 36 8.67 -7.87 6.92
CA LYS A 36 8.81 -8.45 8.26
C LYS A 36 7.56 -9.24 8.66
N LEU A 37 7.74 -10.22 9.53
CA LEU A 37 6.62 -10.90 10.17
C LEU A 37 6.14 -10.11 11.38
N THR A 38 4.84 -10.14 11.66
CA THR A 38 4.24 -9.53 12.85
C THR A 38 4.95 -9.96 14.13
N SER A 39 5.32 -11.25 14.23
CA SER A 39 6.00 -11.82 15.39
C SER A 39 7.43 -11.29 15.59
N GLU A 40 8.08 -10.77 14.55
CA GLU A 40 9.42 -10.17 14.62
C GLU A 40 9.40 -8.74 15.18
N ILE A 41 8.25 -8.07 15.22
CA ILE A 41 8.14 -6.70 15.70
C ILE A 41 7.99 -6.71 17.22
N LYS A 42 9.03 -6.26 17.93
CA LYS A 42 9.08 -6.23 19.41
C LYS A 42 9.09 -4.83 20.00
N ALA A 43 9.54 -3.85 19.24
CA ALA A 43 9.71 -2.47 19.68
C ALA A 43 9.73 -1.53 18.46
N PRO A 44 9.41 -0.24 18.65
CA PRO A 44 9.52 0.75 17.60
C PRO A 44 10.97 0.99 17.21
N SER A 45 11.19 1.35 15.95
CA SER A 45 12.47 1.82 15.42
C SER A 45 12.35 3.29 15.01
N PRO A 46 13.41 4.10 15.18
CA PRO A 46 13.41 5.48 14.71
C PRO A 46 13.11 5.57 13.21
N ASP A 47 12.41 6.63 12.81
CA ASP A 47 12.13 6.98 11.42
C ASP A 47 11.52 5.83 10.59
N THR A 48 10.74 4.97 11.24
CA THR A 48 10.20 3.75 10.62
C THR A 48 8.67 3.78 10.57
N PHE A 49 8.11 3.50 9.39
CA PHE A 49 6.70 3.26 9.17
C PHE A 49 6.45 1.76 9.00
N TYR A 50 5.58 1.22 9.83
CA TYR A 50 5.14 -0.17 9.83
C TYR A 50 3.78 -0.25 9.15
N ILE A 51 3.75 -0.87 7.98
CA ILE A 51 2.57 -0.95 7.12
C ILE A 51 2.01 -2.36 7.24
N CYS A 52 0.77 -2.51 7.68
CA CYS A 52 0.15 -3.82 7.91
C CYS A 52 -1.30 -3.85 7.43
N ALA A 53 -1.93 -5.03 7.34
CA ALA A 53 -3.37 -5.12 7.19
C ALA A 53 -4.08 -4.99 8.55
N ILE A 54 -5.39 -4.71 8.55
CA ILE A 54 -6.24 -4.63 9.75
C ILE A 54 -6.07 -5.84 10.68
N THR A 55 -5.89 -7.03 10.13
CA THR A 55 -5.75 -8.27 10.93
C THR A 55 -4.48 -8.32 11.80
N GLN A 56 -3.46 -7.51 11.49
CA GLN A 56 -2.24 -7.40 12.32
C GLN A 56 -2.30 -6.24 13.32
N GLU A 57 -3.23 -5.29 13.16
CA GLU A 57 -3.29 -4.07 13.98
C GLU A 57 -3.37 -4.37 15.48
N PRO A 58 -4.23 -5.27 15.99
CA PRO A 58 -4.39 -5.44 17.44
C PRO A 58 -3.09 -5.78 18.15
N PHE A 59 -2.24 -6.61 17.52
CA PHE A 59 -0.93 -6.96 18.08
C PHE A 59 0.05 -5.79 17.96
N LEU A 60 0.14 -5.17 16.77
CA LEU A 60 1.15 -4.14 16.49
C LEU A 60 0.92 -2.86 17.28
N ARG A 61 -0.35 -2.52 17.55
CA ARG A 61 -0.72 -1.35 18.33
C ARG A 61 -0.34 -1.46 19.82
N CYS A 62 -0.09 -2.68 20.32
CA CYS A 62 0.47 -2.89 21.66
C CYS A 62 1.96 -2.57 21.77
N VAL A 63 2.70 -2.59 20.65
CA VAL A 63 4.17 -2.45 20.65
C VAL A 63 4.67 -1.25 19.87
N LEU A 64 3.83 -0.61 19.04
CA LEU A 64 4.19 0.54 18.21
C LEU A 64 3.35 1.78 18.57
N PRO A 65 3.94 2.98 18.49
CA PRO A 65 3.19 4.22 18.58
C PRO A 65 2.33 4.43 17.33
N GLU A 66 1.18 5.09 17.49
CA GLU A 66 0.21 5.35 16.43
C GLU A 66 0.85 6.02 15.19
N LYS A 67 1.73 7.01 15.41
CA LYS A 67 2.42 7.73 14.32
C LYS A 67 3.30 6.85 13.42
N GLN A 68 3.70 5.67 13.88
CA GLN A 68 4.54 4.74 13.11
C GLN A 68 3.74 3.58 12.51
N LEU A 69 2.48 3.38 12.91
CA LEU A 69 1.65 2.27 12.47
C LEU A 69 0.68 2.74 11.38
N CYS A 70 0.87 2.25 10.16
CA CYS A 70 -0.02 2.51 9.04
C CYS A 70 -0.83 1.25 8.71
N VAL A 71 -2.12 1.27 9.02
CA VAL A 71 -3.02 0.15 8.77
C VAL A 71 -3.66 0.32 7.40
N PHE A 72 -3.35 -0.59 6.49
CA PHE A 72 -4.01 -0.70 5.19
C PHE A 72 -5.33 -1.45 5.33
N ASP A 73 -6.37 -0.80 4.85
CA ASP A 73 -7.68 -1.38 4.66
C ASP A 73 -7.74 -1.95 3.24
N LEU A 74 -7.63 -3.29 3.14
CA LEU A 74 -7.33 -4.00 1.89
C LEU A 74 -8.59 -4.58 1.25
N HIS A 75 -8.90 -4.12 0.05
CA HIS A 75 -10.08 -4.52 -0.71
C HIS A 75 -9.71 -5.08 -2.08
N PRO A 76 -10.38 -6.14 -2.57
CA PRO A 76 -10.28 -6.55 -3.96
C PRO A 76 -10.67 -5.42 -4.91
N THR A 77 -10.00 -5.32 -6.06
CA THR A 77 -10.35 -4.32 -7.08
C THR A 77 -11.73 -4.57 -7.69
N THR A 78 -12.36 -3.54 -8.26
CA THR A 78 -13.64 -3.67 -8.97
C THR A 78 -13.59 -4.73 -10.07
N ARG A 79 -12.44 -4.89 -10.75
CA ARG A 79 -12.25 -5.89 -11.79
C ARG A 79 -12.52 -7.32 -11.31
N PHE A 80 -12.12 -7.63 -10.08
CA PHE A 80 -12.34 -8.94 -9.47
C PHE A 80 -13.84 -9.29 -9.44
N PHE A 81 -14.66 -8.40 -8.92
CA PHE A 81 -16.11 -8.61 -8.84
C PHE A 81 -16.77 -8.68 -10.22
N LEU A 82 -16.31 -7.89 -11.19
CA LEU A 82 -16.78 -7.95 -12.57
C LEU A 82 -16.48 -9.31 -13.22
N ASP A 83 -15.34 -9.92 -12.94
CA ASP A 83 -15.01 -11.24 -13.47
C ASP A 83 -15.85 -12.34 -12.78
N ILE A 84 -16.17 -12.22 -11.49
CA ILE A 84 -17.09 -13.13 -10.79
C ILE A 84 -18.51 -13.02 -11.37
N ALA A 85 -18.99 -11.81 -11.65
CA ALA A 85 -20.32 -11.58 -12.19
C ALA A 85 -20.55 -12.23 -13.58
N ARG A 86 -19.48 -12.66 -14.26
CA ARG A 86 -19.53 -13.35 -15.56
C ARG A 86 -19.70 -14.87 -15.43
N ILE A 87 -19.58 -15.42 -14.22
CA ILE A 87 -19.82 -16.84 -13.97
C ILE A 87 -21.29 -17.17 -14.26
N PRO A 88 -21.59 -18.28 -14.97
CA PRO A 88 -22.97 -18.68 -15.23
C PRO A 88 -23.80 -18.84 -13.95
N ALA A 89 -25.04 -18.37 -13.98
CA ALA A 89 -25.96 -18.49 -12.86
C ALA A 89 -26.19 -19.97 -12.47
N GLY A 90 -26.29 -20.23 -11.16
CA GLY A 90 -26.47 -21.57 -10.59
C GLY A 90 -25.19 -22.36 -10.38
N GLU A 91 -24.04 -21.86 -10.85
CA GLU A 91 -22.75 -22.50 -10.58
C GLU A 91 -22.33 -22.34 -9.10
N THR A 92 -21.61 -23.33 -8.59
CA THR A 92 -20.97 -23.27 -7.29
C THR A 92 -19.60 -22.61 -7.40
N VAL A 93 -19.36 -21.60 -6.58
CA VAL A 93 -18.10 -20.85 -6.51
C VAL A 93 -17.44 -21.07 -5.16
N TYR A 94 -16.24 -21.63 -5.19
CA TYR A 94 -15.46 -21.90 -3.98
C TYR A 94 -14.61 -20.68 -3.61
N VAL A 95 -14.71 -20.22 -2.38
CA VAL A 95 -14.05 -19.01 -1.87
C VAL A 95 -12.87 -19.42 -1.02
N PHE A 96 -11.68 -19.49 -1.62
CA PHE A 96 -10.47 -19.98 -0.99
C PHE A 96 -9.70 -18.86 -0.27
N ASN A 97 -9.53 -19.00 1.04
CA ASN A 97 -8.74 -18.08 1.86
C ASN A 97 -8.19 -18.79 3.11
N ASN A 98 -7.40 -18.10 3.92
CA ASN A 98 -6.82 -18.69 5.12
C ASN A 98 -7.88 -18.90 6.21
N LEU A 99 -8.75 -17.92 6.44
CA LEU A 99 -9.76 -17.93 7.52
C LEU A 99 -11.19 -17.65 7.00
N TYR A 100 -12.17 -18.27 7.64
CA TYR A 100 -13.60 -18.14 7.36
C TYR A 100 -14.10 -16.69 7.39
N PRO A 101 -13.74 -15.83 8.36
CA PRO A 101 -14.26 -14.46 8.42
C PRO A 101 -14.08 -13.69 7.11
N TYR A 102 -12.92 -13.85 6.45
CA TYR A 102 -12.68 -13.18 5.18
C TYR A 102 -13.44 -13.82 4.01
N THR A 103 -13.57 -15.15 3.99
CA THR A 103 -14.41 -15.82 2.97
C THR A 103 -15.87 -15.33 3.06
N GLN A 104 -16.41 -15.18 4.27
CA GLN A 104 -17.78 -14.69 4.50
C GLN A 104 -17.94 -13.22 4.11
N LEU A 105 -16.93 -12.38 4.43
CA LEU A 105 -16.88 -11.00 3.98
C LEU A 105 -16.97 -10.90 2.46
N LEU A 106 -16.14 -11.65 1.73
CA LEU A 106 -16.10 -11.61 0.28
C LEU A 106 -17.42 -12.09 -0.37
N ILE A 107 -18.04 -13.11 0.22
CA ILE A 107 -19.37 -13.60 -0.19
C ILE A 107 -20.43 -12.52 0.01
N ARG A 108 -20.39 -11.83 1.17
CA ARG A 108 -21.31 -10.75 1.47
C ARG A 108 -21.16 -9.60 0.46
N GLU A 109 -19.93 -9.17 0.18
CA GLU A 109 -19.64 -8.12 -0.80
C GLU A 109 -20.14 -8.50 -2.20
N CYS A 110 -19.93 -9.74 -2.64
CA CYS A 110 -20.48 -10.23 -3.91
C CYS A 110 -22.01 -10.07 -3.96
N ARG A 111 -22.72 -10.45 -2.88
CA ARG A 111 -24.18 -10.33 -2.80
C ARG A 111 -24.66 -8.88 -2.76
N GLU A 112 -23.97 -8.02 -2.02
CA GLU A 112 -24.27 -6.59 -1.94
C GLU A 112 -24.10 -5.90 -3.31
N LEU A 113 -23.19 -6.40 -4.15
CA LEU A 113 -22.99 -5.97 -5.53
C LEU A 113 -23.96 -6.62 -6.54
N GLY A 114 -24.94 -7.40 -6.09
CA GLY A 114 -25.93 -8.05 -6.95
C GLY A 114 -25.47 -9.34 -7.62
N ILE A 115 -24.35 -9.93 -7.17
CA ILE A 115 -23.89 -11.26 -7.60
C ILE A 115 -24.55 -12.31 -6.71
N ASP A 116 -25.86 -12.47 -6.85
CA ASP A 116 -26.72 -13.26 -5.96
C ASP A 116 -27.13 -14.64 -6.54
N LYS A 117 -26.85 -14.89 -7.83
CA LYS A 117 -27.23 -16.12 -8.53
C LYS A 117 -26.18 -17.23 -8.49
N LEU A 118 -25.16 -17.10 -7.65
CA LEU A 118 -24.07 -18.07 -7.49
C LEU A 118 -24.18 -18.76 -6.12
N ASP A 119 -23.86 -20.05 -6.07
CA ASP A 119 -23.76 -20.80 -4.81
C ASP A 119 -22.35 -20.69 -4.24
N PHE A 120 -22.15 -19.82 -3.27
CA PHE A 120 -20.82 -19.62 -2.68
C PHE A 120 -20.51 -20.62 -1.57
N ARG A 121 -19.35 -21.29 -1.66
CA ARG A 121 -18.83 -22.21 -0.66
C ARG A 121 -17.51 -21.70 -0.08
N PRO A 122 -17.44 -21.37 1.22
CA PRO A 122 -16.19 -20.92 1.83
C PRO A 122 -15.22 -22.08 2.02
N LEU A 123 -13.96 -21.89 1.63
CA LEU A 123 -12.85 -22.80 1.87
C LEU A 123 -11.75 -22.09 2.67
N ALA A 124 -11.75 -22.27 3.99
CA ALA A 124 -10.77 -21.69 4.91
C ALA A 124 -9.65 -22.70 5.20
N PHE A 125 -8.52 -22.61 4.49
CA PHE A 125 -7.52 -23.67 4.51
C PHE A 125 -6.75 -23.84 5.83
N GLU A 126 -6.75 -22.85 6.72
CA GLU A 126 -6.16 -22.97 8.07
C GLU A 126 -7.14 -23.52 9.11
N GLU A 127 -8.45 -23.50 8.82
CA GLU A 127 -9.51 -23.88 9.76
C GLU A 127 -10.25 -25.16 9.35
N MET A 128 -10.14 -25.58 8.10
CA MET A 128 -10.74 -26.82 7.59
C MET A 128 -9.86 -28.04 7.86
N PRO A 129 -10.45 -29.21 8.17
CA PRO A 129 -9.74 -30.48 8.10
C PRO A 129 -9.16 -30.68 6.71
N LYS A 130 -7.89 -31.10 6.65
CA LYS A 130 -7.13 -31.21 5.39
C LYS A 130 -7.85 -32.08 4.35
N ASP A 131 -8.32 -33.25 4.74
CA ASP A 131 -8.96 -34.20 3.82
C ASP A 131 -10.27 -33.63 3.25
N ALA A 132 -11.09 -33.00 4.10
CA ALA A 132 -12.32 -32.34 3.67
C ALA A 132 -12.04 -31.15 2.72
N LEU A 133 -10.97 -30.40 2.95
CA LEU A 133 -10.55 -29.33 2.02
C LEU A 133 -10.15 -29.91 0.67
N MET A 134 -9.37 -30.99 0.65
CA MET A 134 -8.96 -31.64 -0.61
C MET A 134 -10.17 -32.17 -1.39
N GLU A 135 -11.12 -32.82 -0.72
CA GLU A 135 -12.36 -33.30 -1.34
C GLU A 135 -13.18 -32.17 -1.97
N GLU A 136 -13.25 -31.00 -1.35
CA GLU A 136 -13.93 -29.84 -1.95
C GLU A 136 -13.15 -29.24 -3.12
N LEU A 137 -11.81 -29.22 -3.05
CA LEU A 137 -10.96 -28.75 -4.15
C LEU A 137 -11.11 -29.61 -5.41
N GLU A 138 -11.28 -30.93 -5.26
CA GLU A 138 -11.53 -31.86 -6.38
C GLU A 138 -12.85 -31.58 -7.11
N LYS A 139 -13.80 -30.92 -6.42
CA LYS A 139 -15.11 -30.54 -6.98
C LYS A 139 -15.10 -29.13 -7.57
N ALA A 140 -14.09 -28.32 -7.28
CA ALA A 140 -14.07 -26.90 -7.58
C ALA A 140 -13.81 -26.61 -9.06
N ARG A 141 -14.87 -26.27 -9.81
CA ARG A 141 -14.75 -25.74 -11.18
C ARG A 141 -14.48 -24.23 -11.21
N TRP A 142 -15.09 -23.50 -10.27
CA TRP A 142 -14.89 -22.07 -10.10
C TRP A 142 -14.32 -21.79 -8.72
N LEU A 143 -13.17 -21.14 -8.67
CA LEU A 143 -12.51 -20.79 -7.42
C LEU A 143 -12.12 -19.31 -7.44
N ILE A 144 -12.47 -18.61 -6.36
CA ILE A 144 -12.11 -17.22 -6.13
C ILE A 144 -11.29 -17.13 -4.85
N GLY A 145 -10.46 -16.11 -4.73
CA GLY A 145 -9.68 -15.86 -3.51
C GLY A 145 -8.62 -14.81 -3.78
N VAL A 146 -7.94 -14.36 -2.73
CA VAL A 146 -6.90 -13.33 -2.89
C VAL A 146 -5.67 -13.91 -3.59
N GLU A 147 -5.06 -13.11 -4.46
CA GLU A 147 -3.96 -13.53 -5.34
C GLU A 147 -2.81 -14.28 -4.62
N PRO A 148 -2.33 -13.86 -3.42
CA PRO A 148 -1.26 -14.58 -2.73
C PRO A 148 -1.60 -16.01 -2.34
N PHE A 149 -2.89 -16.35 -2.21
CA PHE A 149 -3.35 -17.67 -1.76
C PHE A 149 -3.78 -18.55 -2.91
N VAL A 150 -4.36 -17.98 -3.97
CA VAL A 150 -4.81 -18.76 -5.14
C VAL A 150 -3.74 -18.91 -6.23
N GLY A 151 -2.56 -18.30 -6.01
CA GLY A 151 -1.44 -18.30 -6.95
C GLY A 151 -0.48 -19.49 -6.84
N LYS A 152 0.65 -19.34 -7.53
CA LYS A 152 1.74 -20.35 -7.66
C LYS A 152 2.41 -20.72 -6.34
N ASP A 153 2.38 -19.82 -5.37
CA ASP A 153 3.08 -20.01 -4.10
C ASP A 153 2.27 -20.80 -3.07
N LEU A 154 0.97 -21.05 -3.31
CA LEU A 154 0.10 -21.79 -2.38
C LEU A 154 -0.85 -22.76 -3.09
N LEU A 155 -2.02 -22.32 -3.57
CA LEU A 155 -3.03 -23.21 -4.16
C LEU A 155 -2.50 -24.03 -5.35
N LEU A 156 -1.69 -23.42 -6.21
CA LEU A 156 -1.13 -24.09 -7.39
C LEU A 156 0.17 -24.87 -7.10
N ALA A 157 0.57 -24.96 -5.83
CA ALA A 157 1.67 -25.79 -5.33
C ALA A 157 1.14 -27.04 -4.60
N SER A 158 2.03 -28.02 -4.38
CA SER A 158 1.71 -29.18 -3.54
C SER A 158 1.47 -28.72 -2.09
N PRO A 159 0.50 -29.27 -1.35
CA PRO A 159 -0.34 -30.44 -1.72
C PRO A 159 -1.62 -30.12 -2.49
N PHE A 160 -2.02 -28.85 -2.59
CA PHE A 160 -3.33 -28.48 -3.15
C PHE A 160 -3.43 -28.77 -4.64
N ARG A 161 -2.37 -28.50 -5.41
CA ARG A 161 -2.32 -28.69 -6.87
C ARG A 161 -2.81 -30.07 -7.33
N GLU A 162 -2.50 -31.11 -6.57
CA GLU A 162 -2.80 -32.50 -6.91
C GLU A 162 -4.30 -32.82 -6.84
N HIS A 163 -5.07 -31.97 -6.16
CA HIS A 163 -6.50 -32.12 -5.93
C HIS A 163 -7.31 -31.08 -6.74
N LEU A 164 -6.67 -30.35 -7.66
CA LEU A 164 -7.36 -29.39 -8.52
C LEU A 164 -7.84 -30.05 -9.81
N ARG A 165 -9.03 -29.68 -10.25
CA ARG A 165 -9.57 -30.11 -11.55
C ARG A 165 -8.76 -29.54 -12.71
N GLU A 166 -8.74 -30.27 -13.82
CA GLU A 166 -8.13 -29.80 -15.07
C GLU A 166 -8.87 -28.63 -15.70
N ASP A 167 -10.20 -28.55 -15.53
CA ASP A 167 -11.08 -27.49 -16.04
C ASP A 167 -11.32 -26.35 -15.02
N LEU A 168 -10.54 -26.31 -13.94
CA LEU A 168 -10.65 -25.28 -12.91
C LEU A 168 -10.38 -23.89 -13.50
N THR A 169 -11.29 -22.95 -13.23
CA THR A 169 -11.09 -21.53 -13.47
C THR A 169 -10.89 -20.80 -12.15
N ILE A 170 -9.71 -20.19 -12.00
CA ILE A 170 -9.36 -19.35 -10.85
C ILE A 170 -9.54 -17.89 -11.23
N ILE A 171 -10.29 -17.15 -10.42
CA ILE A 171 -10.38 -15.70 -10.50
C ILE A 171 -9.60 -15.14 -9.29
N PRO A 172 -8.38 -14.60 -9.49
CA PRO A 172 -7.59 -14.05 -8.40
C PRO A 172 -8.03 -12.62 -8.06
N GLY A 173 -8.26 -12.38 -6.78
CA GLY A 173 -8.52 -11.07 -6.21
C GLY A 173 -7.23 -10.34 -5.93
N HIS A 174 -6.88 -9.42 -6.83
CA HIS A 174 -5.84 -8.43 -6.54
C HIS A 174 -6.41 -7.40 -5.57
N ARG A 175 -5.76 -7.24 -4.40
CA ARG A 175 -6.19 -6.28 -3.39
C ARG A 175 -5.36 -5.02 -3.44
N THR A 176 -6.00 -3.91 -3.08
CA THR A 176 -5.37 -2.60 -2.99
C THR A 176 -5.74 -1.95 -1.66
N ALA A 177 -4.95 -0.99 -1.21
CA ALA A 177 -5.30 -0.19 -0.04
C ALA A 177 -6.44 0.77 -0.41
N SER A 178 -7.39 0.98 0.50
CA SER A 178 -8.39 2.03 0.34
C SER A 178 -7.71 3.41 0.20
N VAL A 179 -8.32 4.33 -0.53
CA VAL A 179 -7.79 5.72 -0.66
C VAL A 179 -7.57 6.35 0.71
N ALA A 180 -8.44 6.08 1.68
CA ALA A 180 -8.28 6.59 3.04
C ALA A 180 -7.03 6.03 3.73
N SER A 181 -6.86 4.72 3.75
CA SER A 181 -5.70 4.09 4.40
C SER A 181 -4.37 4.39 3.69
N ALA A 182 -4.39 4.48 2.35
CA ALA A 182 -3.24 4.94 1.57
C ALA A 182 -2.90 6.41 1.90
N SER A 183 -3.90 7.28 1.95
CA SER A 183 -3.72 8.71 2.29
C SER A 183 -3.21 8.90 3.72
N HIS A 184 -3.52 7.99 4.64
CA HIS A 184 -2.97 8.00 5.99
C HIS A 184 -1.45 7.79 5.99
N LEU A 185 -0.95 6.78 5.26
CA LEU A 185 0.49 6.58 5.08
C LEU A 185 1.14 7.81 4.43
N LEU A 186 0.53 8.36 3.37
CA LEU A 186 1.08 9.52 2.67
C LEU A 186 1.11 10.77 3.56
N THR A 187 0.12 10.94 4.44
CA THR A 187 0.12 12.01 5.44
C THR A 187 1.30 11.86 6.39
N GLY A 188 1.51 10.66 6.93
CA GLY A 188 2.65 10.39 7.81
C GLY A 188 4.00 10.65 7.14
N LEU A 189 4.17 10.23 5.88
CA LEU A 189 5.37 10.52 5.10
C LEU A 189 5.55 12.02 4.85
N ALA A 190 4.48 12.74 4.54
CA ALA A 190 4.53 14.18 4.30
C ALA A 190 4.92 14.96 5.56
N GLU A 191 4.36 14.59 6.71
CA GLU A 191 4.74 15.15 8.01
C GLU A 191 6.21 14.86 8.34
N TYR A 192 6.68 13.64 8.10
CA TYR A 192 8.08 13.26 8.26
C TYR A 192 9.00 14.12 7.38
N PHE A 193 8.70 14.26 6.08
CA PHE A 193 9.50 15.09 5.19
C PHE A 193 9.50 16.57 5.64
N GLN A 194 8.36 17.12 6.02
CA GLN A 194 8.29 18.50 6.51
C GLN A 194 9.17 18.72 7.73
N GLU A 195 9.12 17.83 8.72
CA GLU A 195 9.92 17.95 9.94
C GLU A 195 11.42 17.94 9.64
N HIS A 196 11.87 16.96 8.85
CA HIS A 196 13.28 16.81 8.51
C HIS A 196 13.80 17.95 7.62
N LEU A 197 13.05 18.34 6.58
CA LEU A 197 13.46 19.39 5.65
C LEU A 197 13.46 20.77 6.33
N LYS A 198 12.48 21.07 7.20
CA LYS A 198 12.48 22.32 7.98
C LYS A 198 13.67 22.36 8.95
N LYS A 199 13.99 21.25 9.60
CA LYS A 199 15.16 21.16 10.48
C LYS A 199 16.46 21.42 9.72
N GLU A 200 16.62 20.83 8.54
CA GLU A 200 17.77 21.07 7.66
C GLU A 200 17.84 22.53 7.18
N TYR A 201 16.69 23.14 6.81
CA TYR A 201 16.59 24.56 6.47
C TYR A 201 17.05 25.47 7.61
N TRP A 202 16.59 25.22 8.83
CA TRP A 202 16.98 25.98 10.00
C TRP A 202 18.48 25.87 10.29
N GLN A 203 19.06 24.67 10.14
CA GLN A 203 20.49 24.46 10.30
C GLN A 203 21.30 25.27 9.28
N LEU A 204 20.92 25.22 8.01
CA LEU A 204 21.54 26.01 6.92
C LEU A 204 21.33 27.53 7.05
N SER A 205 20.33 27.96 7.82
CA SER A 205 19.99 29.37 8.05
C SER A 205 20.53 29.91 9.38
N SER A 206 21.04 29.03 10.25
CA SER A 206 21.59 29.39 11.57
C SER A 206 23.05 29.83 11.50
N ALA A 207 23.45 30.69 12.45
CA ALA A 207 24.65 31.54 12.42
C ALA A 207 26.04 30.86 12.48
N THR A 208 26.15 29.56 12.23
CA THR A 208 27.47 28.92 12.13
C THR A 208 28.06 29.28 10.77
N PRO A 209 29.23 29.92 10.67
CA PRO A 209 29.73 30.45 9.41
C PRO A 209 30.17 29.29 8.49
N LEU A 210 29.23 28.81 7.68
CA LEU A 210 29.54 28.10 6.45
C LEU A 210 30.09 29.12 5.45
N SER A 211 30.98 28.69 4.57
CA SER A 211 31.33 29.56 3.42
C SER A 211 30.09 29.76 2.54
N ASP A 212 29.99 30.93 1.90
CA ASP A 212 28.86 31.27 1.02
C ASP A 212 28.59 30.17 -0.03
N SER A 213 29.65 29.55 -0.56
CA SER A 213 29.58 28.43 -1.50
C SER A 213 28.93 27.17 -0.90
N GLN A 214 29.29 26.80 0.33
CA GLN A 214 28.73 25.63 1.03
C GLN A 214 27.28 25.86 1.42
N GLN A 215 26.93 27.09 1.82
CA GLN A 215 25.57 27.44 2.16
C GLN A 215 24.66 27.41 0.93
N GLN A 216 25.11 27.96 -0.19
CA GLN A 216 24.37 27.92 -1.45
C GLN A 216 24.18 26.48 -1.96
N GLU A 217 25.21 25.64 -1.92
CA GLU A 217 25.12 24.23 -2.30
C GLU A 217 24.15 23.45 -1.39
N GLY A 218 24.18 23.71 -0.08
CA GLY A 218 23.24 23.13 0.89
C GLY A 218 21.79 23.52 0.59
N LEU A 219 21.53 24.80 0.31
CA LEU A 219 20.20 25.30 -0.06
C LEU A 219 19.71 24.68 -1.38
N LEU A 220 20.56 24.59 -2.40
CA LEU A 220 20.19 23.92 -3.66
C LEU A 220 19.86 22.44 -3.46
N THR A 221 20.64 21.76 -2.62
CA THR A 221 20.38 20.36 -2.26
C THR A 221 19.04 20.22 -1.55
N LEU A 222 18.75 21.09 -0.59
CA LEU A 222 17.49 21.11 0.13
C LEU A 222 16.29 21.36 -0.81
N ALA A 223 16.40 22.35 -1.72
CA ALA A 223 15.35 22.63 -2.71
C ALA A 223 15.05 21.40 -3.60
N ARG A 224 16.09 20.67 -4.03
CA ARG A 224 15.93 19.42 -4.80
C ARG A 224 15.23 18.34 -3.97
N GLN A 225 15.60 18.20 -2.70
CA GLN A 225 14.96 17.21 -1.81
C GLN A 225 13.48 17.53 -1.57
N THR A 226 13.14 18.80 -1.31
CA THR A 226 11.75 19.24 -1.12
C THR A 226 10.93 19.03 -2.38
N THR A 227 11.49 19.36 -3.56
CA THR A 227 10.85 19.07 -4.86
C THR A 227 10.60 17.58 -5.04
N GLY A 228 11.58 16.74 -4.70
CA GLY A 228 11.46 15.28 -4.75
C GLY A 228 10.35 14.75 -3.85
N ALA A 229 10.26 15.25 -2.61
CA ALA A 229 9.20 14.88 -1.67
C ALA A 229 7.80 15.27 -2.18
N ILE A 230 7.65 16.49 -2.71
CA ILE A 230 6.40 16.97 -3.33
C ILE A 230 5.98 16.05 -4.47
N ARG A 231 6.91 15.76 -5.40
CA ARG A 231 6.64 14.89 -6.56
C ARG A 231 6.21 13.49 -6.13
N LEU A 232 6.91 12.91 -5.16
CA LEU A 232 6.59 11.58 -4.62
C LEU A 232 5.16 11.54 -4.07
N LEU A 233 4.78 12.54 -3.25
CA LEU A 233 3.46 12.60 -2.65
C LEU A 233 2.36 12.83 -3.68
N GLN A 234 2.58 13.69 -4.68
CA GLN A 234 1.64 13.92 -5.77
C GLN A 234 1.41 12.64 -6.58
N MET A 235 2.49 11.98 -7.02
CA MET A 235 2.39 10.72 -7.77
C MET A 235 1.68 9.64 -6.96
N ALA A 236 2.06 9.46 -5.70
CA ALA A 236 1.46 8.45 -4.85
C ALA A 236 -0.03 8.73 -4.55
N SER A 237 -0.41 10.01 -4.43
CA SER A 237 -1.82 10.38 -4.24
C SER A 237 -2.70 10.02 -5.44
N LEU A 238 -2.18 10.17 -6.66
CA LEU A 238 -2.88 9.76 -7.88
C LEU A 238 -2.93 8.23 -7.97
N GLU A 239 -1.84 7.57 -7.61
CA GLU A 239 -1.74 6.11 -7.66
C GLU A 239 -2.68 5.42 -6.67
N ALA A 240 -2.90 6.01 -5.49
CA ALA A 240 -3.91 5.52 -4.53
C ALA A 240 -5.32 5.42 -5.16
N ILE A 241 -5.68 6.37 -6.02
CA ILE A 241 -6.97 6.38 -6.71
C ILE A 241 -6.97 5.38 -7.88
N LYS A 242 -5.89 5.33 -8.68
CA LYS A 242 -5.77 4.42 -9.82
C LYS A 242 -5.85 2.95 -9.41
N GLN A 243 -5.19 2.59 -8.31
CA GLN A 243 -5.17 1.23 -7.79
C GLN A 243 -6.57 0.69 -7.51
N GLN A 244 -7.48 1.50 -6.95
CA GLN A 244 -8.86 1.07 -6.71
C GLN A 244 -9.62 0.74 -8.00
N ILE A 245 -9.38 1.51 -9.07
CA ILE A 245 -10.04 1.35 -10.37
C ILE A 245 -9.49 0.13 -11.13
N GLY A 246 -8.27 -0.33 -10.79
CA GLY A 246 -7.61 -1.44 -11.47
C GLY A 246 -7.00 -1.06 -12.83
N THR A 247 -6.79 0.24 -13.10
CA THR A 247 -6.15 0.72 -14.33
C THR A 247 -4.63 0.82 -14.13
N THR A 248 -3.91 -0.22 -14.55
CA THR A 248 -2.45 -0.17 -14.76
C THR A 248 -2.14 0.55 -16.06
N ALA A 249 -2.52 1.82 -16.16
CA ALA A 249 -2.02 2.69 -17.22
C ALA A 249 -0.63 3.19 -16.81
N ALA A 250 0.40 2.82 -17.57
CA ALA A 250 1.73 3.37 -17.43
C ALA A 250 1.64 4.90 -17.44
N SER A 251 2.06 5.53 -16.34
CA SER A 251 2.20 6.98 -16.31
C SER A 251 3.30 7.35 -17.29
N PRO A 252 3.10 8.33 -18.20
CA PRO A 252 4.17 8.82 -19.04
C PRO A 252 5.30 9.31 -18.14
N GLU A 253 6.54 8.88 -18.41
CA GLU A 253 7.72 9.52 -17.88
C GLU A 253 7.80 10.93 -18.47
N GLU A 254 7.09 11.88 -17.87
CA GLU A 254 7.36 13.30 -18.12
C GLU A 254 8.66 13.65 -17.40
N ALA A 255 9.74 13.61 -18.18
CA ALA A 255 10.99 14.28 -17.86
C ALA A 255 10.76 15.80 -17.95
N ILE A 256 10.28 16.38 -16.87
CA ILE A 256 10.18 17.84 -16.73
C ILE A 256 11.48 18.33 -16.10
N SER A 257 12.07 19.31 -16.78
CA SER A 257 13.35 19.94 -16.48
C SER A 257 13.52 20.20 -14.98
N ALA A 258 14.63 19.74 -14.42
CA ALA A 258 15.12 20.28 -13.16
C ALA A 258 15.21 21.80 -13.34
N CYS A 259 14.71 22.55 -12.36
CA CYS A 259 14.95 23.99 -12.31
C CYS A 259 16.46 24.17 -12.14
N ASP A 260 17.13 24.64 -13.20
CA ASP A 260 18.56 24.95 -13.20
C ASP A 260 18.79 26.24 -12.40
N CYS A 261 18.69 26.14 -11.07
CA CYS A 261 19.02 27.21 -10.14
C CYS A 261 20.54 27.36 -9.92
N SER A 262 21.39 26.84 -10.82
CA SER A 262 22.85 26.83 -10.62
C SER A 262 23.49 28.23 -10.59
N THR A 263 22.76 29.26 -11.01
CA THR A 263 23.18 30.68 -11.00
C THR A 263 22.31 31.58 -10.12
N ALA A 264 21.32 31.03 -9.41
CA ALA A 264 20.38 31.82 -8.60
C ALA A 264 21.04 32.37 -7.32
N ALA A 265 20.68 33.59 -6.95
CA ALA A 265 21.16 34.18 -5.70
C ALA A 265 20.63 33.39 -4.48
N ALA A 266 21.36 33.38 -3.37
CA ALA A 266 20.97 32.62 -2.18
C ALA A 266 19.55 32.98 -1.68
N ASP A 267 19.15 34.25 -1.79
CA ASP A 267 17.82 34.73 -1.42
C ASP A 267 16.71 34.18 -2.32
N GLU A 268 16.96 34.03 -3.63
CA GLU A 268 16.01 33.43 -4.57
C GLU A 268 15.81 31.94 -4.26
N ILE A 269 16.89 31.24 -3.90
CA ILE A 269 16.81 29.82 -3.51
C ILE A 269 16.01 29.67 -2.21
N ARG A 270 16.21 30.57 -1.24
CA ARG A 270 15.42 30.60 0.02
C ARG A 270 13.94 30.81 -0.24
N GLN A 271 13.59 31.80 -1.05
CA GLN A 271 12.20 32.06 -1.40
C GLN A 271 11.55 30.84 -2.08
N ASN A 272 12.25 30.20 -3.01
CA ASN A 272 11.77 28.97 -3.65
C ASN A 272 11.55 27.83 -2.63
N ILE A 273 12.46 27.63 -1.67
CA ILE A 273 12.28 26.62 -0.61
C ILE A 273 11.04 26.93 0.24
N GLU A 274 10.81 28.19 0.58
CA GLU A 274 9.64 28.61 1.36
C GLU A 274 8.32 28.36 0.61
N ASP A 275 8.27 28.66 -0.69
CA ASP A 275 7.13 28.36 -1.56
C ASP A 275 6.89 26.83 -1.68
N GLN A 276 7.96 26.05 -1.76
CA GLN A 276 7.88 24.59 -1.75
C GLN A 276 7.39 24.05 -0.40
N PHE A 277 7.80 24.63 0.73
CA PHE A 277 7.25 24.26 2.03
C PHE A 277 5.77 24.60 2.17
N ALA A 278 5.31 25.71 1.60
CA ALA A 278 3.88 26.04 1.53
C ALA A 278 3.13 24.98 0.70
N THR A 279 3.69 24.58 -0.44
CA THR A 279 3.12 23.51 -1.29
C THR A 279 3.05 22.17 -0.56
N LEU A 280 4.13 21.78 0.13
CA LEU A 280 4.17 20.55 0.92
C LEU A 280 3.16 20.58 2.07
N SER A 281 2.97 21.74 2.71
CA SER A 281 1.96 21.94 3.75
C SER A 281 0.54 21.77 3.22
N TYR A 282 0.24 22.40 2.08
CA TYR A 282 -1.03 22.24 1.38
C TYR A 282 -1.33 20.79 1.02
N LEU A 283 -0.34 20.05 0.50
CA LEU A 283 -0.49 18.63 0.16
C LEU A 283 -0.77 17.78 1.40
N THR A 284 -0.05 18.00 2.49
CA THR A 284 -0.29 17.30 3.76
C THR A 284 -1.71 17.51 4.26
N ASP A 285 -2.22 18.74 4.24
CA ASP A 285 -3.59 19.03 4.69
C ASP A 285 -4.65 18.42 3.78
N ARG A 286 -4.35 18.28 2.48
CA ARG A 286 -5.23 17.57 1.54
C ARG A 286 -5.24 16.06 1.83
N LEU A 287 -4.07 15.45 2.01
CA LEU A 287 -3.93 14.02 2.34
C LEU A 287 -4.59 13.69 3.68
N ARG A 288 -4.43 14.55 4.69
CA ARG A 288 -5.07 14.38 6.00
C ARG A 288 -6.58 14.33 5.89
N ARG A 289 -7.18 15.21 5.06
CA ARG A 289 -8.63 15.18 4.78
C ARG A 289 -9.10 13.90 4.09
N LEU A 290 -8.28 13.33 3.21
CA LEU A 290 -8.57 12.06 2.54
C LEU A 290 -8.37 10.85 3.45
N SER A 291 -7.53 10.96 4.49
CA SER A 291 -7.22 9.86 5.41
C SER A 291 -8.32 9.56 6.43
N VAL A 292 -9.28 10.47 6.61
CA VAL A 292 -10.43 10.26 7.49
C VAL A 292 -11.49 9.47 6.69
N PRO A 293 -11.99 8.33 7.21
CA PRO A 293 -13.11 7.63 6.58
C PRO A 293 -14.27 8.60 6.42
N GLN A 294 -14.81 8.74 5.20
CA GLN A 294 -16.05 9.47 5.03
C GLN A 294 -17.15 8.66 5.74
N PRO A 295 -17.98 9.28 6.60
CA PRO A 295 -19.13 8.59 7.14
C PRO A 295 -20.06 8.22 5.97
N ASP A 296 -20.50 6.96 5.97
CA ASP A 296 -21.55 6.45 5.07
C ASP A 296 -22.88 7.22 5.29
#